data_AF-A0A136KCS2-F1
#
_entry.id   AF-A0A136KCS2-F1
#
_cell.length_a   1.000
_cell.length_b   1.000
_cell.length_c   1.000
_cell.angle_alpha   90.00
_cell.angle_beta   90.00
_cell.angle_gamma   90.00
#
_symmetry.space_group_name_H-M   'P 1'
#
loop_
_entity.id
_entity.type
_entity.pdbx_description
1 polymer ?
#
loop_
_entity_poly.entity_id
_entity_poly.type
_entity_poly.pdbx_seq_one_letter_code
_entity_poly.pdbx_strand_id
1 'polypeptide(L)'
;MRHHSCLVLFAGIIGLSLTVSMCSDSFGAPSYPEPSEREMRQAIERAMVERGGTSDGPGQISVDNSLNGMTLGITAFEKLGCQPATQGSGYICSFYSRTKVSAHSNEGTSAGDRHAAAINQLLQAMMGGQEGIGETLTRRFLKQGDIWRMSIE
;
A
#
# COMPACT_ATOMS: atom_id res chain seq x y z
N MET A 1 -13.98 -29.02 5.91
CA MET A 1 -13.72 -30.06 6.94
C MET A 1 -12.26 -29.94 7.33
N ARG A 2 -11.97 -29.53 8.56
CA ARG A 2 -10.60 -29.34 9.07
C ARG A 2 -10.09 -30.68 9.60
N HIS A 3 -9.01 -31.21 9.04
CA HIS A 3 -8.29 -32.32 9.64
C HIS A 3 -7.22 -31.75 10.58
N HIS A 4 -7.39 -31.98 11.88
CA HIS A 4 -6.39 -31.66 12.90
C HIS A 4 -5.61 -32.93 13.21
N SER A 5 -4.36 -33.00 12.76
CA SER A 5 -3.42 -34.06 13.16
C SER A 5 -2.63 -33.58 14.37
N CYS A 6 -2.97 -34.10 15.55
CA CYS A 6 -2.25 -33.83 16.78
C CYS A 6 -1.26 -34.99 17.04
N LEU A 7 0.03 -34.68 17.17
CA LEU A 7 1.03 -35.66 17.58
C LEU A 7 1.20 -35.56 19.10
N VAL A 8 0.83 -36.61 19.83
CA VAL A 8 0.99 -36.68 21.30
C VAL A 8 2.35 -37.32 21.59
N LEU A 9 3.27 -36.57 22.20
CA LEU A 9 4.57 -37.07 22.65
C LEU A 9 4.53 -37.26 24.18
N PHE A 10 4.68 -38.51 24.62
CA PHE A 10 4.75 -38.85 26.04
C PHE A 10 6.18 -38.67 26.55
N ALA A 11 6.43 -37.63 27.33
CA ALA A 11 7.63 -37.56 28.18
C ALA A 11 7.28 -38.12 29.56
N GLY A 12 7.65 -39.38 29.80
CA GLY A 12 7.45 -40.03 31.10
C GLY A 12 8.52 -39.62 32.10
N ILE A 13 8.20 -38.72 33.03
CA ILE A 13 8.88 -38.61 34.32
C ILE A 13 7.81 -38.42 35.40
N ILE A 14 8.02 -39.17 36.48
CA ILE A 14 7.14 -39.41 37.62
C ILE A 14 6.54 -38.12 38.20
N GLY A 15 5.21 -38.05 38.24
CA GLY A 15 4.45 -37.09 39.05
C GLY A 15 4.16 -35.75 38.37
N LEU A 16 2.87 -35.50 38.10
CA LEU A 16 2.31 -34.30 37.45
C LEU A 16 2.46 -34.26 35.91
N SER A 17 1.55 -34.93 35.21
CA SER A 17 1.41 -34.86 33.76
C SER A 17 0.84 -33.49 33.33
N LEU A 18 1.73 -32.54 33.05
CA LEU A 18 1.41 -31.34 32.28
C LEU A 18 1.34 -31.71 30.80
N THR A 19 0.14 -31.84 30.24
CA THR A 19 -0.04 -31.97 28.79
C THR A 19 0.26 -30.63 28.15
N VAL A 20 1.51 -30.44 27.71
CA VAL A 20 1.85 -29.30 26.85
C VAL A 20 1.31 -29.62 25.46
N SER A 21 0.07 -29.23 25.20
CA SER A 21 -0.50 -29.26 23.86
C SER A 21 0.18 -28.16 23.04
N MET A 22 1.31 -28.49 22.42
CA MET A 22 1.91 -27.63 21.40
C MET A 22 1.04 -27.73 20.15
N CYS A 23 -0.02 -26.92 20.12
CA CYS A 23 -0.66 -26.57 18.87
C CYS A 23 0.39 -25.83 18.04
N SER A 24 1.01 -26.55 17.10
CA SER A 24 1.75 -25.92 16.03
C SER A 24 0.71 -25.18 15.20
N ASP A 25 0.46 -23.92 15.54
CA ASP A 25 -0.23 -22.99 14.67
C ASP A 25 0.61 -22.90 13.40
N SER A 26 0.28 -23.78 12.46
CA SER A 26 0.68 -23.63 11.09
C SER A 26 0.09 -22.29 10.68
N PHE A 27 0.92 -21.25 10.65
CA PHE A 27 0.63 -19.98 10.01
C PHE A 27 0.31 -20.30 8.55
N GLY A 28 -0.96 -20.64 8.30
CA GLY A 28 -1.43 -21.05 7.00
C GLY A 28 -1.21 -19.87 6.07
N ALA A 29 -0.41 -20.10 5.03
CA ALA A 29 -0.33 -19.16 3.92
C ALA A 29 -1.76 -18.75 3.51
N PRO A 30 -1.99 -17.47 3.15
CA PRO A 30 -3.33 -16.99 2.82
C PRO A 30 -3.97 -17.90 1.78
N SER A 31 -5.28 -18.18 1.90
CA SER A 31 -6.01 -19.06 0.99
C SER A 31 -6.20 -18.49 -0.43
N TYR A 32 -5.55 -17.37 -0.72
CA TYR A 32 -5.59 -16.63 -1.96
C TYR A 32 -4.17 -16.24 -2.37
N PRO A 33 -3.91 -16.12 -3.68
CA PRO A 33 -2.58 -15.74 -4.18
C PRO A 33 -2.17 -14.37 -3.65
N GLU A 34 -0.87 -14.11 -3.63
CA GLU A 34 -0.35 -12.76 -3.41
C GLU A 34 -0.86 -11.75 -4.44
N PRO A 35 -0.99 -10.46 -4.10
CA PRO A 35 -1.40 -9.46 -5.06
C PRO A 35 -0.33 -9.29 -6.15
N SER A 36 -0.79 -9.14 -7.38
CA SER A 36 0.02 -8.68 -8.52
C SER A 36 0.39 -7.21 -8.37
N GLU A 37 1.42 -6.75 -9.09
CA GLU A 37 1.80 -5.33 -9.15
C GLU A 37 0.64 -4.42 -9.51
N ARG A 38 -0.16 -4.83 -10.51
CA ARG A 38 -1.34 -4.10 -10.95
C ARG A 38 -2.37 -3.97 -9.82
N GLU A 39 -2.63 -5.04 -9.08
CA GLU A 39 -3.57 -5.02 -7.95
C GLU A 39 -3.04 -4.17 -6.78
N MET A 40 -1.73 -4.22 -6.50
CA MET A 40 -1.09 -3.37 -5.49
C MET A 40 -1.21 -1.89 -5.87
N ARG A 41 -0.90 -1.54 -7.12
CA ARG A 41 -1.03 -0.18 -7.64
C ARG A 41 -2.47 0.32 -7.56
N GLN A 42 -3.44 -0.47 -7.98
CA GLN A 42 -4.87 -0.12 -7.88
C GLN A 42 -5.33 0.04 -6.43
N ALA A 43 -4.82 -0.78 -5.50
CA ALA A 43 -5.12 -0.64 -4.08
C ALA A 43 -4.56 0.66 -3.49
N ILE A 44 -3.39 1.10 -3.93
CA ILE A 44 -2.78 2.37 -3.53
C ILE A 44 -3.57 3.55 -4.10
N GLU A 45 -3.89 3.53 -5.39
CA GLU A 45 -4.70 4.56 -6.05
C GLU A 45 -6.06 4.71 -5.36
N ARG A 46 -6.72 3.59 -5.05
CA ARG A 46 -7.97 3.58 -4.28
C ARG A 46 -7.81 4.20 -2.90
N ALA A 47 -6.73 3.88 -2.18
CA ALA A 47 -6.47 4.46 -0.86
C ALA A 47 -6.19 5.98 -0.94
N MET A 48 -5.67 6.50 -2.05
CA MET A 48 -5.54 7.94 -2.27
C MET A 48 -6.90 8.60 -2.52
N VAL A 49 -7.76 7.96 -3.34
CA VAL A 49 -9.14 8.42 -3.56
C VAL A 49 -9.94 8.43 -2.26
N GLU A 50 -9.84 7.36 -1.46
CA GLU A 50 -10.51 7.26 -0.16
C GLU A 50 -10.07 8.34 0.85
N ARG A 51 -8.91 8.97 0.64
CA ARG A 51 -8.42 10.11 1.44
C ARG A 51 -8.83 11.49 0.90
N GLY A 52 -9.74 11.53 -0.06
CA GLY A 52 -10.26 12.78 -0.64
C GLY A 52 -9.61 13.20 -1.96
N GLY A 53 -8.85 12.30 -2.60
CA GLY A 53 -8.39 12.51 -3.97
C GLY A 53 -9.46 12.13 -5.00
N THR A 54 -9.32 12.68 -6.20
CA THR A 54 -10.11 12.35 -7.39
C THR A 54 -9.21 11.64 -8.40
N SER A 55 -9.68 10.54 -8.97
CA SER A 55 -8.93 9.83 -10.02
C SER A 55 -9.20 10.45 -11.38
N ASP A 56 -8.19 11.11 -11.97
CA ASP A 56 -8.30 11.74 -13.30
C ASP A 56 -7.79 10.84 -14.43
N GLY A 57 -7.18 9.71 -14.08
CA GLY A 57 -6.71 8.70 -15.02
C GLY A 57 -5.89 7.61 -14.32
N PRO A 58 -5.41 6.59 -15.05
CA PRO A 58 -4.62 5.51 -14.46
C PRO A 58 -3.37 6.04 -13.74
N GLY A 59 -3.32 5.88 -12.42
CA GLY A 59 -2.24 6.37 -11.55
C GLY A 59 -2.11 7.87 -11.41
N GLN A 60 -3.14 8.64 -11.77
CA GLN A 60 -3.18 10.10 -11.56
C GLN A 60 -4.32 10.44 -10.61
N ILE A 61 -3.95 10.98 -9.46
CA ILE A 61 -4.89 11.39 -8.42
C ILE A 61 -4.71 12.89 -8.19
N SER A 62 -5.77 13.68 -8.31
CA SER A 62 -5.75 15.10 -7.95
C SER A 62 -6.46 15.37 -6.63
N VAL A 63 -6.00 16.39 -5.92
CA VAL A 63 -6.61 16.93 -4.72
C VAL A 63 -6.82 18.41 -4.98
N ASP A 64 -8.08 18.80 -5.15
CA ASP A 64 -8.45 20.12 -5.65
C ASP A 64 -9.26 20.90 -4.63
N ASN A 65 -9.08 22.22 -4.65
CA ASN A 65 -9.97 23.19 -4.03
C ASN A 65 -10.36 24.27 -5.06
N SER A 66 -11.16 25.25 -4.63
CA SER A 66 -11.69 26.29 -5.54
C SER A 66 -10.64 27.22 -6.15
N LEU A 67 -9.42 27.25 -5.62
CA LEU A 67 -8.35 28.17 -6.02
C LEU A 67 -7.18 27.41 -6.66
N ASN A 68 -6.81 26.27 -6.09
CA ASN A 68 -5.62 25.50 -6.46
C ASN A 68 -5.94 24.01 -6.45
N GLY A 69 -5.18 23.27 -7.26
CA GLY A 69 -5.18 21.82 -7.27
C GLY A 69 -3.77 21.26 -7.24
N MET A 70 -3.66 19.99 -6.83
CA MET A 70 -2.42 19.25 -6.82
C MET A 70 -2.67 17.87 -7.41
N THR A 71 -1.91 17.52 -8.44
CA THR A 71 -1.94 16.20 -9.06
C THR A 71 -0.73 15.39 -8.62
N LEU A 72 -1.00 14.17 -8.14
CA LEU A 72 -0.03 13.15 -7.81
C LEU A 72 -0.11 12.04 -8.87
N GLY A 73 1.02 11.73 -9.51
CA GLY A 73 1.13 10.72 -10.56
C GLY A 73 2.11 9.62 -10.19
N ILE A 74 1.67 8.36 -10.16
CA ILE A 74 2.57 7.19 -10.03
C ILE A 74 3.17 6.87 -11.39
N THR A 75 4.43 7.29 -11.59
CA THR A 75 5.17 7.17 -12.85
C THR A 75 5.92 5.85 -13.00
N ALA A 76 6.33 5.24 -11.90
CA ALA A 76 6.93 3.90 -11.87
C ALA A 76 6.43 3.13 -10.64
N PHE A 77 6.25 1.82 -10.80
CA PHE A 77 5.83 0.92 -9.73
C PHE A 77 6.44 -0.45 -9.96
N GLU A 78 7.13 -1.00 -8.95
CA GLU A 78 7.77 -2.30 -9.02
C GLU A 78 7.58 -3.04 -7.70
N LYS A 79 7.07 -4.26 -7.74
CA LYS A 79 6.94 -5.14 -6.58
C LYS A 79 8.28 -5.80 -6.31
N LEU A 80 8.79 -5.62 -5.10
CA LEU A 80 10.06 -6.19 -4.65
C LEU A 80 9.89 -7.54 -3.94
N GLY A 81 8.70 -7.78 -3.37
CA GLY A 81 8.35 -9.06 -2.76
C GLY A 81 7.15 -8.94 -1.81
N CYS A 82 6.52 -10.07 -1.51
CA CYS A 82 5.46 -10.17 -0.51
C CYS A 82 5.72 -11.34 0.43
N GLN A 83 5.29 -11.18 1.67
CA GLN A 83 5.20 -12.26 2.65
C GLN A 83 3.78 -12.29 3.23
N PRO A 84 3.26 -13.47 3.61
CA PRO A 84 2.04 -13.55 4.40
C PRO A 84 2.11 -12.63 5.62
N ALA A 85 1.04 -11.91 5.92
CA ALA A 85 0.96 -11.13 7.15
C ALA A 85 1.05 -12.06 8.37
N THR A 86 1.90 -11.73 9.34
CA THR A 86 2.09 -12.53 10.57
C THR A 86 0.84 -12.55 11.46
N GLN A 87 0.00 -11.51 11.38
CA GLN A 87 -1.28 -11.45 12.09
C GLN A 87 -2.39 -11.01 11.14
N GLY A 88 -3.50 -11.75 11.15
CA GLY A 88 -4.66 -11.50 10.30
C GLY A 88 -4.45 -11.87 8.83
N SER A 89 -5.44 -11.57 8.00
CA SER A 89 -5.41 -11.92 6.59
C SER A 89 -4.53 -10.95 5.78
N GLY A 90 -4.03 -11.37 4.62
CA GLY A 90 -3.33 -10.51 3.65
C GLY A 90 -1.84 -10.79 3.52
N TYR A 91 -1.17 -9.89 2.78
CA TYR A 91 0.26 -9.92 2.52
C TYR A 91 0.90 -8.60 2.94
N ILE A 92 2.10 -8.66 3.51
CA ILE A 92 2.96 -7.49 3.68
C ILE A 92 3.88 -7.47 2.46
N CYS A 93 3.78 -6.43 1.65
CA CYS A 93 4.51 -6.33 0.39
C CYS A 93 5.41 -5.10 0.40
N SER A 94 6.65 -5.31 -0.04
CA SER A 94 7.61 -4.24 -0.31
C SER A 94 7.57 -3.92 -1.80
N PHE A 95 7.61 -2.63 -2.13
CA PHE A 95 7.55 -2.15 -3.51
C PHE A 95 8.34 -0.84 -3.65
N TYR A 96 8.87 -0.61 -4.84
CA TYR A 96 9.37 0.70 -5.26
C TYR A 96 8.25 1.47 -5.97
N SER A 97 8.13 2.75 -5.66
CA SER A 97 7.21 3.67 -6.35
C SER A 97 7.95 4.95 -6.68
N ARG A 98 7.68 5.50 -7.86
CA ARG A 98 8.09 6.86 -8.22
C ARG A 98 6.87 7.73 -8.45
N THR A 99 6.73 8.77 -7.62
CA THR A 99 5.59 9.67 -7.67
C THR A 99 6.01 11.06 -8.14
N LYS A 100 5.33 11.59 -9.15
CA LYS A 100 5.46 12.98 -9.58
C LYS A 100 4.35 13.80 -8.91
N VAL A 101 4.67 15.00 -8.47
CA VAL A 101 3.70 15.94 -7.90
C VAL A 101 3.75 17.23 -8.70
N SER A 102 2.58 17.77 -9.04
CA SER A 102 2.45 19.07 -9.70
C SER A 102 1.27 19.85 -9.16
N ALA A 103 1.45 21.14 -8.95
CA ALA A 103 0.38 22.09 -8.63
C ALA A 103 -0.20 22.73 -9.91
N HIS A 104 -1.48 23.06 -9.89
CA HIS A 104 -2.17 23.82 -10.92
C HIS A 104 -3.15 24.81 -10.28
N SER A 105 -3.53 25.86 -11.02
CA SER A 105 -4.53 26.83 -10.56
C SER A 105 -5.89 26.55 -11.18
N ASN A 106 -6.95 26.70 -10.37
CA ASN A 106 -8.34 26.56 -10.80
C ASN A 106 -9.02 27.92 -11.04
N GLU A 107 -8.31 29.02 -10.82
CA GLU A 107 -8.86 30.37 -10.92
C GLU A 107 -9.03 30.87 -12.36
N GLY A 108 -8.33 30.25 -13.33
CA GLY A 108 -8.33 30.67 -14.73
C GLY A 108 -7.75 32.07 -14.97
N THR A 109 -6.92 32.57 -14.04
CA THR A 109 -6.26 33.86 -14.15
C THR A 109 -4.75 33.70 -14.38
N SER A 110 -4.15 34.65 -15.10
CA SER A 110 -2.69 34.68 -15.31
C SER A 110 -1.89 34.86 -14.02
N ALA A 111 -2.51 35.38 -12.95
CA ALA A 111 -1.89 35.46 -11.64
C ALA A 111 -1.85 34.07 -10.97
N GLY A 112 -2.96 33.33 -11.01
CA GLY A 112 -3.05 31.94 -10.54
C GLY A 112 -2.07 31.02 -11.26
N ASP A 113 -1.98 31.11 -12.59
CA ASP A 113 -1.06 30.30 -13.40
C ASP A 113 0.42 30.54 -13.01
N ARG A 114 0.79 31.81 -12.80
CA ARG A 114 2.14 32.18 -12.34
C ARG A 114 2.42 31.68 -10.94
N HIS A 115 1.43 31.71 -10.05
CA HIS A 115 1.55 31.18 -8.70
C HIS A 115 1.77 29.66 -8.73
N ALA A 116 0.96 28.92 -9.48
CA ALA A 116 1.12 27.48 -9.66
C ALA A 116 2.49 27.12 -10.27
N ALA A 117 2.95 27.88 -11.26
CA ALA A 117 4.29 27.71 -11.84
C ALA A 117 5.40 27.91 -10.80
N ALA A 118 5.29 28.93 -9.93
CA ALA A 118 6.25 29.16 -8.85
C ALA A 118 6.26 28.02 -7.83
N ILE A 119 5.09 27.47 -7.46
CA ILE A 119 4.99 26.30 -6.59
C ILE A 119 5.66 25.08 -7.25
N ASN A 120 5.42 24.84 -8.54
CA ASN A 120 6.05 23.73 -9.25
C ASN A 120 7.59 23.85 -9.28
N GLN A 121 8.13 25.05 -9.46
CA GLN A 121 9.57 25.29 -9.35
C GLN A 121 10.10 25.00 -7.94
N LEU A 122 9.37 25.42 -6.91
CA LEU A 122 9.72 25.12 -5.52
C LEU A 122 9.69 23.60 -5.26
N LEU A 123 8.64 22.89 -5.70
CA LEU A 123 8.53 21.44 -5.60
C LEU A 123 9.72 20.76 -6.28
N GLN A 124 10.06 21.17 -7.50
CA GLN A 124 11.21 20.62 -8.23
C GLN A 124 12.52 20.87 -7.48
N ALA A 125 12.72 22.05 -6.91
CA ALA A 125 13.91 22.37 -6.13
C ALA A 125 14.01 21.51 -4.85
N MET A 126 12.88 21.32 -4.14
CA MET A 126 12.83 20.46 -2.94
C MET A 126 13.07 18.98 -3.27
N MET A 127 12.65 18.52 -4.45
CA MET A 127 12.92 17.16 -4.94
C MET A 127 14.32 17.00 -5.55
N GLY A 128 15.21 17.99 -5.39
CA GLY A 128 16.59 17.92 -5.92
C GLY A 128 16.66 17.93 -7.45
N GLY A 129 15.66 18.50 -8.13
CA GLY A 129 15.60 18.58 -9.59
C GLY A 129 15.10 17.30 -10.28
N GLN A 130 14.74 16.25 -9.53
CA GLN A 130 14.25 15.00 -10.10
C GLN A 130 12.77 15.12 -10.54
N GLU A 131 12.38 14.41 -11.60
CA GLU A 131 11.00 14.34 -12.09
C GLU A 131 10.07 13.46 -11.22
N GLY A 132 10.21 13.55 -9.90
CA GLY A 132 9.44 12.81 -8.91
C GLY A 132 10.29 12.23 -7.80
N ILE A 133 9.61 11.73 -6.76
CA ILE A 133 10.21 11.12 -5.58
C ILE A 133 10.11 9.61 -5.75
N GLY A 134 11.27 8.95 -5.83
CA GLY A 134 11.39 7.50 -5.80
C GLY A 134 11.55 7.02 -4.36
N GLU A 135 10.70 6.12 -3.91
CA GLU A 135 10.75 5.55 -2.56
C GLU A 135 10.47 4.04 -2.58
N THR A 136 11.10 3.33 -1.64
CA THR A 136 10.77 1.94 -1.34
C THR A 136 9.89 1.91 -0.10
N LEU A 137 8.70 1.35 -0.26
CA LEU A 137 7.68 1.29 0.77
C LEU A 137 7.37 -0.16 1.11
N THR A 138 6.99 -0.41 2.36
CA THR A 138 6.41 -1.68 2.80
C THR A 138 5.03 -1.41 3.37
N ARG A 139 4.01 -2.07 2.82
CA ARG A 139 2.61 -1.91 3.21
C ARG A 139 1.90 -3.26 3.27
N ARG A 140 0.87 -3.34 4.10
CA ARG A 140 -0.02 -4.49 4.17
C ARG A 140 -1.13 -4.36 3.13
N PHE A 141 -1.40 -5.43 2.40
CA PHE A 141 -2.48 -5.55 1.42
C PHE A 141 -3.45 -6.64 1.86
N LEU A 142 -4.72 -6.26 1.97
CA LEU A 142 -5.82 -7.11 2.42
C LEU A 142 -6.71 -7.45 1.24
N LYS A 143 -7.10 -8.71 1.11
CA LYS A 143 -8.11 -9.13 0.13
C LYS A 143 -9.50 -9.00 0.76
N GLN A 144 -10.37 -8.17 0.17
CA GLN A 144 -11.76 -7.99 0.56
C GLN A 144 -12.66 -8.30 -0.64
N GLY A 145 -13.31 -9.46 -0.62
CA GLY A 145 -13.96 -10.00 -1.82
C GLY A 145 -12.95 -10.17 -2.95
N ASP A 146 -13.22 -9.57 -4.10
CA ASP A 146 -12.36 -9.63 -5.28
C ASP A 146 -11.37 -8.46 -5.39
N ILE A 147 -11.38 -7.52 -4.44
CA ILE A 147 -10.49 -6.34 -4.47
C ILE A 147 -9.39 -6.43 -3.42
N TRP A 148 -8.22 -5.92 -3.79
CA TRP A 148 -7.15 -5.64 -2.84
C TRP A 148 -7.29 -4.23 -2.29
N ARG A 149 -7.06 -4.10 -0.98
CA ARG A 149 -6.98 -2.82 -0.27
C ARG A 149 -5.65 -2.70 0.44
N MET A 150 -5.07 -1.51 0.42
CA MET A 150 -3.92 -1.20 1.25
C MET A 150 -4.39 -0.88 2.68
N SER A 151 -3.79 -1.51 3.68
CA SER A 151 -4.02 -1.13 5.08
C SER A 151 -3.37 0.21 5.36
N ILE A 152 -4.05 1.03 6.17
CA ILE A 152 -3.61 2.38 6.55
C ILE A 152 -2.98 2.40 7.96
N GLU A 153 -2.88 1.23 8.61
CA GLU A 153 -2.25 1.04 9.92
C GLU A 153 -0.75 1.36 9.95
#